data_AF-A0AAV2MKC7-F1
#
_entry.id   AF-A0AAV2MKC7-F1
#
_cell.length_a   1.000
_cell.length_b   1.000
_cell.length_c   1.000
_cell.angle_alpha   90.00
_cell.angle_beta   90.00
_cell.angle_gamma   90.00
#
_symmetry.space_group_name_H-M   'P 1'
#
loop_
_entity.id
_entity.type
_entity.pdbx_description
1 polymer ?
#
loop_
_entity_poly.entity_id
_entity_poly.type
_entity_poly.pdbx_seq_one_letter_code
_entity_poly.pdbx_strand_id
1 'polypeptide(L)'
;MTSLPYDITALRHHCPSTSQPYDITALRHHCPTTSLPYDITALRPHSPTTSLPHDITAPRHHCPTTSLPHDLTVLRHHSPTTSLPYDITAL
;
A
#
# COMPACT_ATOMS: atom_id res chain seq x y z
N MET A 1 15.51 -1.35 18.69
CA MET A 1 14.15 -1.36 19.24
C MET A 1 13.21 -0.80 18.17
N THR A 2 12.89 -1.61 17.16
CA THR A 2 11.86 -1.24 16.18
C THR A 2 10.52 -1.55 16.82
N SER A 3 9.83 -0.51 17.30
CA SER A 3 8.40 -0.65 17.59
C SER A 3 7.71 -0.90 16.26
N LEU A 4 7.13 -2.08 16.06
CA LEU A 4 6.20 -2.29 14.97
C LEU A 4 4.88 -1.66 15.43
N PRO A 5 4.45 -0.52 14.88
CA PRO A 5 3.11 -0.03 15.15
C PRO A 5 2.13 -1.09 14.64
N TYR A 6 1.27 -1.58 15.53
CA TYR A 6 0.26 -2.57 15.14
C TYR A 6 -0.74 -1.92 14.18
N ASP A 7 -1.31 -0.78 14.58
CA ASP A 7 -2.25 -0.02 13.76
C ASP A 7 -1.79 1.42 13.55
N ILE A 8 -1.93 1.92 12.32
CA ILE A 8 -1.65 3.29 11.96
C ILE A 8 -2.91 3.93 11.39
N THR A 9 -3.44 4.91 12.10
CA THR A 9 -4.49 5.80 11.58
C THR A 9 -3.95 7.21 11.45
N ALA A 10 -3.91 7.74 10.22
CA ALA A 10 -3.40 9.08 9.98
C ALA A 10 -4.03 9.74 8.75
N LEU A 11 -4.17 11.07 8.75
CA LEU A 11 -4.56 11.79 7.54
C LEU A 11 -3.49 11.65 6.44
N ARG A 12 -2.21 11.75 6.84
CA ARG A 12 -1.06 11.56 5.96
C ARG A 12 -0.05 10.67 6.67
N HIS A 13 0.14 9.47 6.15
CA HIS A 13 1.18 8.58 6.63
C HIS A 13 2.38 8.63 5.68
N HIS A 14 3.54 8.97 6.21
CA HIS A 14 4.80 8.96 5.48
C HIS A 14 5.80 8.06 6.19
N CYS A 15 6.14 6.93 5.60
CA CYS A 15 7.11 6.00 6.18
C CYS A 15 8.41 5.98 5.36
N PRO A 16 9.46 6.70 5.78
CA PRO A 16 10.67 6.88 4.98
C PRO A 16 11.55 5.62 4.87
N SER A 17 11.34 4.62 5.72
CA SER A 17 12.13 3.38 5.80
C SER A 17 11.26 2.14 5.70
N THR A 18 11.89 0.96 5.76
CA THR A 18 11.19 -0.32 5.88
C THR A 18 10.23 -0.31 7.07
N SER A 19 8.96 -0.62 6.81
CA SER A 19 7.94 -0.77 7.86
C SER A 19 7.05 -1.97 7.58
N GLN A 20 6.61 -2.58 8.69
CA GLN A 20 5.71 -3.73 8.71
C GLN A 20 4.59 -3.44 9.74
N PRO A 21 3.78 -2.39 9.54
CA PRO A 21 2.57 -2.25 10.35
C PRO A 21 1.61 -3.39 10.02
N TYR A 22 0.73 -3.75 10.95
CA TYR A 22 -0.32 -4.69 10.62
C TYR A 22 -1.35 -3.99 9.73
N ASP A 23 -1.95 -2.91 10.23
CA ASP A 23 -2.97 -2.16 9.52
C ASP A 23 -2.60 -0.69 9.29
N ILE A 24 -2.86 -0.21 8.08
CA ILE A 24 -2.75 1.21 7.73
C ILE A 24 -4.08 1.74 7.21
N THR A 25 -4.65 2.69 7.93
CA THR A 25 -5.77 3.50 7.46
C THR A 25 -5.31 4.94 7.28
N ALA A 26 -5.27 5.41 6.04
CA ALA A 26 -4.86 6.79 5.75
C ALA A 26 -5.51 7.42 4.53
N LEU A 27 -5.76 8.73 4.56
CA LEU A 27 -6.20 9.43 3.33
C LEU A 27 -5.10 9.38 2.26
N ARG A 28 -3.86 9.62 2.67
CA ARG A 28 -2.68 9.54 1.81
C ARG A 28 -1.60 8.71 2.47
N HIS A 29 -1.23 7.60 1.84
CA HIS A 29 -0.14 6.74 2.25
C HIS A 29 1.03 6.92 1.30
N HIS A 30 2.23 7.23 1.82
CA HIS A 30 3.46 7.33 1.04
C HIS A 30 4.60 6.55 1.71
N CYS A 31 5.13 5.54 1.02
CA CYS A 31 6.28 4.78 1.50
C CYS A 31 7.35 4.69 0.40
N PRO A 32 8.44 5.48 0.45
CA PRO A 32 9.46 5.56 -0.59
C PRO A 32 10.34 4.33 -0.82
N THR A 33 10.27 3.30 0.03
CA THR A 33 11.17 2.14 -0.01
C THR A 33 10.39 0.81 -0.03
N THR A 34 10.32 0.09 1.10
CA THR A 34 9.62 -1.19 1.17
C THR A 34 8.58 -1.12 2.26
N SER A 35 7.34 -1.45 1.90
CA SER A 35 6.21 -1.50 2.82
C SER A 35 5.56 -2.87 2.70
N LEU A 36 5.49 -3.59 3.82
CA LEU A 36 4.88 -4.93 3.93
C LEU A 36 3.73 -4.93 4.96
N PRO A 37 2.72 -4.05 4.84
CA PRO A 37 1.57 -4.11 5.72
C PRO A 37 0.76 -5.37 5.47
N TYR A 38 -0.04 -5.78 6.46
CA TYR A 38 -1.08 -6.76 6.20
C TYR A 38 -2.17 -6.07 5.35
N ASP A 39 -2.76 -5.00 5.87
CA ASP A 39 -3.85 -4.28 5.21
C ASP A 39 -3.53 -2.80 4.95
N ILE A 40 -3.85 -2.34 3.73
CA ILE A 40 -3.84 -0.92 3.38
C ILE A 40 -5.24 -0.47 2.96
N THR A 41 -5.84 0.39 3.77
CA THR A 41 -7.02 1.16 3.38
C THR A 41 -6.61 2.62 3.18
N ALA A 42 -6.54 3.05 1.92
CA ALA A 42 -6.17 4.44 1.63
C ALA A 42 -6.84 5.03 0.39
N LEU A 43 -7.20 6.33 0.45
CA LEU A 43 -7.76 7.00 -0.72
C LEU A 43 -6.73 7.08 -1.87
N ARG A 44 -5.46 7.28 -1.50
CA ARG A 44 -4.36 7.47 -2.46
C ARG A 44 -3.03 6.93 -1.94
N PRO A 45 -2.83 5.61 -1.97
CA PRO A 45 -1.54 4.99 -1.71
C PRO A 45 -0.54 5.24 -2.85
N HIS A 46 0.67 5.58 -2.45
CA HIS A 46 1.83 5.80 -3.32
C HIS A 46 3.06 5.10 -2.76
N SER A 47 3.52 4.05 -3.45
CA SER A 47 4.72 3.30 -3.09
C SER A 47 5.66 3.28 -4.30
N PRO A 48 6.79 4.01 -4.33
CA PRO A 48 7.62 4.20 -5.51
C PRO A 48 8.61 3.06 -5.81
N THR A 49 8.72 2.04 -4.95
CA THR A 49 9.73 0.96 -5.07
C THR A 49 9.14 -0.45 -4.94
N THR A 50 8.79 -0.90 -3.74
CA THR A 50 8.22 -2.25 -3.56
C THR A 50 7.11 -2.24 -2.52
N SER A 51 5.94 -2.74 -2.88
CA SER A 51 4.78 -2.89 -2.00
C SER A 51 4.23 -4.31 -2.13
N LEU A 52 4.28 -5.08 -1.03
CA LEU A 52 3.70 -6.43 -0.93
C LEU A 52 2.70 -6.51 0.23
N PRO A 53 1.60 -5.73 0.19
CA PRO A 53 0.52 -5.91 1.16
C PRO A 53 -0.22 -7.22 0.92
N HIS A 54 -0.93 -7.73 1.94
CA HIS A 54 -1.91 -8.79 1.68
C HIS A 54 -3.09 -8.15 0.93
N ASP A 55 -3.70 -7.13 1.53
CA ASP A 55 -4.88 -6.49 0.97
C ASP A 55 -4.68 -4.99 0.71
N ILE A 56 -5.12 -4.52 -0.47
CA ILE A 56 -5.21 -3.10 -0.79
C ILE A 56 -6.65 -2.74 -1.13
N THR A 57 -7.21 -1.81 -0.35
CA THR A 57 -8.45 -1.13 -0.69
C THR A 57 -8.17 0.35 -0.95
N ALA A 58 -8.27 0.77 -2.21
CA ALA A 58 -8.00 2.14 -2.60
C ALA A 58 -8.71 2.59 -3.89
N PRO A 59 -9.45 3.71 -3.88
CA PRO A 59 -9.99 4.26 -5.13
C PRO A 59 -8.92 4.60 -6.17
N ARG A 60 -7.72 4.99 -5.73
CA ARG A 60 -6.59 5.29 -6.64
C ARG A 60 -5.29 4.73 -6.12
N HIS A 61 -4.85 3.59 -6.66
CA HIS A 61 -3.56 2.99 -6.35
C HIS A 61 -2.50 3.35 -7.39
N HIS A 62 -1.31 3.78 -6.93
CA HIS A 62 -0.20 4.11 -7.80
C HIS A 62 1.12 3.52 -7.28
N CYS A 63 1.68 2.59 -8.04
CA CYS A 63 2.99 2.01 -7.77
C CYS A 63 3.84 2.00 -9.06
N PRO A 64 4.88 2.84 -9.18
CA PRO A 64 5.68 3.01 -10.39
C PRO A 64 6.69 1.87 -10.68
N THR A 65 6.77 0.85 -9.83
CA THR A 65 7.84 -0.17 -9.83
C THR A 65 7.28 -1.59 -9.61
N THR A 66 7.15 -2.05 -8.38
CA THR A 66 6.65 -3.41 -8.11
C THR A 66 5.56 -3.40 -7.06
N SER A 67 4.36 -3.85 -7.46
CA SER A 67 3.23 -4.08 -6.55
C SER A 67 2.68 -5.49 -6.71
N LEU A 68 2.70 -6.25 -5.62
CA LEU A 68 2.32 -7.66 -5.59
C LEU A 68 1.38 -7.91 -4.40
N PRO A 69 0.17 -7.31 -4.41
CA PRO A 69 -0.81 -7.59 -3.38
C PRO A 69 -1.41 -9.00 -3.56
N HIS A 70 -1.94 -9.59 -2.50
CA HIS A 70 -2.83 -10.74 -2.66
C HIS A 70 -4.14 -10.23 -3.26
N ASP A 71 -4.85 -9.36 -2.54
CA ASP A 71 -6.12 -8.82 -2.98
C ASP A 71 -6.02 -7.32 -3.26
N LEU A 72 -6.53 -6.90 -4.42
CA LEU A 72 -6.51 -5.52 -4.84
C LEU A 72 -7.92 -5.06 -5.25
N THR A 73 -8.52 -4.23 -4.40
CA THR A 73 -9.81 -3.56 -4.65
C THR A 73 -9.60 -2.10 -4.98
N VAL A 74 -9.78 -1.73 -6.26
CA VAL A 74 -9.51 -0.35 -6.73
C VAL A 74 -10.46 0.10 -7.83
N LEU A 75 -10.73 1.40 -7.89
CA LEU A 75 -11.40 2.04 -9.04
C LEU A 75 -10.39 2.41 -10.14
N ARG A 76 -9.16 2.80 -9.75
CA ARG A 76 -8.08 3.13 -10.69
C ARG A 76 -6.74 2.60 -10.20
N HIS A 77 -6.16 1.74 -11.00
CA HIS A 77 -4.81 1.22 -10.82
C HIS A 77 -3.83 1.86 -11.81
N HIS A 78 -2.64 2.28 -11.36
CA HIS A 78 -1.57 2.72 -12.24
C HIS A 78 -0.22 2.14 -11.82
N SER A 79 0.29 1.23 -12.64
CA SER A 79 1.64 0.68 -12.53
C SER A 79 2.32 0.60 -13.90
N PRO A 80 3.38 1.39 -14.16
CA PRO A 80 4.08 1.49 -15.43
C PRO A 80 5.10 0.37 -15.68
N THR A 81 5.30 -0.54 -14.72
CA THR A 81 6.33 -1.57 -14.72
C THR A 81 5.71 -2.93 -14.40
N THR A 82 5.62 -3.34 -13.13
CA THR A 82 5.14 -4.68 -12.75
C THR A 82 4.08 -4.60 -11.67
N SER A 83 2.89 -5.13 -11.97
CA SER A 83 1.84 -5.37 -10.99
C SER A 83 1.18 -6.72 -11.26
N LEU A 84 1.24 -7.61 -10.26
CA LEU A 84 0.67 -8.96 -10.33
C LEU A 84 -0.10 -9.25 -9.03
N PRO A 85 -1.27 -8.62 -8.85
CA PRO A 85 -2.23 -9.03 -7.82
C PRO A 85 -2.68 -10.48 -8.04
N TYR A 86 -2.90 -11.23 -6.94
CA TYR A 86 -3.51 -12.56 -7.02
C TYR A 86 -4.98 -12.45 -7.43
N ASP A 87 -5.72 -11.57 -6.76
CA ASP A 87 -7.09 -11.22 -7.09
C ASP A 87 -7.27 -9.70 -7.28
N ILE A 88 -8.03 -9.33 -8.31
CA ILE A 88 -8.38 -7.94 -8.62
C ILE A 88 -9.88 -7.76 -8.63
N THR A 89 -10.37 -6.87 -7.77
CA THR A 89 -11.72 -6.33 -7.86
C THR A 89 -11.67 -4.89 -8.36
N ALA A 90 -12.13 -4.67 -9.59
CA ALA A 90 -12.37 -3.32 -10.11
C ALA A 90 -13.80 -2.89 -9.77
N LEU A 91 -13.94 -1.81 -8.99
CA LEU A 91 -15.21 -1.13 -8.70
C LEU A 91 -15.48 -0.05 -9.74
#